data_AF-A0A2D4MGE1-F1
#
_entry.id   AF-A0A2D4MGE1-F1
#
_cell.length_a   1.000
_cell.length_b   1.000
_cell.length_c   1.000
_cell.angle_alpha   90.00
_cell.angle_beta   90.00
_cell.angle_gamma   90.00
#
_symmetry.space_group_name_H-M   'P 1'
#
loop_
_entity.id
_entity.type
_entity.pdbx_description
1 polymer ?
#
loop_
_entity_poly.entity_id
_entity_poly.type
_entity_poly.pdbx_seq_one_letter_code
_entity_poly.pdbx_strand_id
1 'polypeptide(L)'
;MKALHQHRLQRTPVKLQCFALDSLSAIKEMIGYIVLDLRTAQEKKQPPKWYPLLSNRYTKFKPELQLNLMLETDTKASIDGFKAREAPPREMAVSFQFPGL
;
A
#
# COMPACT_ATOMS: atom_id res chain seq x y z
N MET A 1 -7.63 15.21 -1.51
CA MET A 1 -8.22 14.35 -0.44
C MET A 1 -8.33 15.12 0.89
N LYS A 2 -9.44 15.83 1.13
CA LYS A 2 -9.62 16.62 2.38
C LYS A 2 -9.87 15.74 3.63
N ALA A 3 -10.54 14.60 3.48
CA ALA A 3 -10.88 13.70 4.58
C ALA A 3 -9.65 13.03 5.25
N LEU A 4 -8.71 12.49 4.47
CA LEU A 4 -7.49 11.88 5.03
C LEU A 4 -6.63 12.89 5.79
N HIS A 5 -6.52 14.12 5.28
CA HIS A 5 -5.81 15.19 5.97
C HIS A 5 -6.45 15.51 7.32
N GLN A 6 -7.79 15.53 7.39
CA GLN A 6 -8.51 15.68 8.66
C GLN A 6 -8.27 14.50 9.61
N HIS A 7 -8.32 13.26 9.13
CA HIS A 7 -8.03 12.07 9.94
C HIS A 7 -6.61 12.07 10.51
N ARG A 8 -5.62 12.52 9.73
CA ARG A 8 -4.25 12.71 10.20
C ARG A 8 -4.14 13.81 11.26
N LEU A 9 -4.84 14.94 11.05
CA LEU A 9 -4.86 16.06 12.01
C LEU A 9 -5.50 15.65 13.34
N GLN A 10 -6.60 14.90 13.29
CA GLN A 10 -7.33 14.39 14.45
C GLN A 10 -6.68 13.15 15.09
N ARG A 11 -5.58 12.64 14.52
CA ARG A 11 -4.93 11.40 14.95
C ARG A 11 -5.91 10.23 15.07
N THR A 12 -6.80 10.08 14.10
CA THR A 12 -7.78 8.99 14.11
C THR A 12 -7.05 7.65 14.17
N PRO A 13 -7.25 6.85 15.24
CA PRO A 13 -6.60 5.56 15.36
C PRO A 13 -7.29 4.53 14.47
N VAL A 14 -6.51 3.61 13.90
CA VAL A 14 -7.03 2.35 13.35
C VAL A 14 -6.83 1.28 14.40
N LYS A 15 -7.93 0.80 14.99
CA LYS A 15 -7.91 -0.23 16.04
C LYS A 15 -8.08 -1.61 15.40
N LEU A 16 -7.06 -2.45 15.55
CA LEU A 16 -7.11 -3.87 15.20
C LEU A 16 -7.42 -4.67 16.46
N GLN A 17 -8.45 -5.51 16.43
CA GLN A 17 -8.75 -6.43 17.52
C GLN A 17 -8.34 -7.85 17.12
N CYS A 18 -7.60 -8.52 18.00
CA CYS A 18 -7.16 -9.89 17.78
C CYS A 18 -8.05 -10.85 18.55
N PHE A 19 -8.50 -11.91 17.89
CA PHE A 19 -9.37 -12.92 18.47
C PHE A 19 -8.81 -14.32 18.28
N ALA A 20 -8.98 -15.17 19.28
CA ALA A 20 -8.84 -16.61 19.15
C ALA A 20 -10.20 -17.19 18.76
N LEU A 21 -10.20 -18.05 17.75
CA LEU A 21 -11.37 -18.77 17.29
C LEU A 21 -11.16 -20.24 17.64
N ASP A 22 -12.07 -20.80 18.41
CA ASP A 22 -12.15 -22.25 18.61
C ASP A 22 -13.02 -22.84 17.50
N SER A 23 -12.41 -23.67 16.64
CA SER A 23 -13.09 -24.27 15.50
C SER A 23 -14.15 -25.31 15.89
N LEU A 24 -14.09 -25.87 17.10
CA LEU A 24 -15.07 -26.85 17.56
C LEU A 24 -16.28 -26.19 18.22
N SER A 25 -16.06 -25.17 19.05
CA SER A 25 -17.14 -24.47 19.77
C SER A 25 -17.67 -23.22 19.05
N ALA A 26 -16.99 -22.78 17.98
CA ALA A 26 -17.24 -21.52 17.28
C ALA A 26 -17.18 -20.28 18.19
N ILE A 27 -16.53 -20.39 19.35
CA ILE A 27 -16.36 -19.29 20.29
C ILE A 27 -15.25 -18.37 19.77
N LYS A 28 -15.54 -17.07 19.77
CA LYS A 28 -14.60 -16.01 19.44
C LYS A 28 -14.23 -15.25 20.70
N GLU A 29 -12.99 -15.41 21.15
CA GLU A 29 -12.49 -14.73 22.35
C GLU A 29 -11.55 -13.58 21.98
N MET A 30 -11.74 -12.40 22.58
CA MET A 30 -10.82 -11.29 22.38
C MET A 30 -9.52 -11.54 23.15
N ILE A 31 -8.39 -11.55 22.43
CA ILE A 31 -7.07 -11.81 23.01
C ILE A 31 -6.29 -10.51 23.26
N GLY A 32 -6.61 -9.45 22.51
CA GLY A 32 -6.03 -8.13 22.70
C GLY A 32 -6.28 -7.22 21.49
N TYR A 33 -5.54 -6.13 21.40
CA TYR A 33 -5.66 -5.18 20.29
C TYR A 33 -4.35 -4.48 19.95
N ILE A 34 -4.29 -3.88 18.76
CA ILE A 34 -3.20 -3.00 18.31
C ILE A 34 -3.83 -1.69 17.83
N VAL A 35 -3.20 -0.57 18.15
CA VAL A 35 -3.61 0.75 17.66
C VAL A 35 -2.57 1.26 16.67
N LEU A 36 -2.99 1.51 15.44
CA LEU A 36 -2.18 2.11 14.40
C LEU A 36 -2.58 3.58 14.22
N ASP A 37 -1.62 4.44 13.92
CA ASP A 37 -1.84 5.87 13.68
C ASP A 37 -1.75 6.17 12.19
N LEU A 38 -2.81 6.76 11.60
CA LEU A 38 -2.85 7.11 10.19
C LEU A 38 -1.77 8.12 9.75
N ARG A 39 -1.15 8.85 10.69
CA ARG A 39 -0.01 9.74 10.38
C ARG A 39 1.22 8.97 9.92
N THR A 40 1.36 7.69 10.31
CA THR A 40 2.50 6.87 9.88
C THR A 40 2.30 6.26 8.50
N ALA A 41 1.08 6.29 7.96
CA ALA A 41 0.79 5.83 6.60
C ALA A 41 1.49 6.76 5.61
N GLN A 42 2.26 6.20 4.68
CA GLN A 42 2.93 6.93 3.60
C GLN A 42 2.64 6.21 2.27
N GLU A 43 2.70 6.94 1.15
CA GLU A 43 2.56 6.33 -0.19
C GLU A 43 3.76 5.42 -0.50
N LYS A 44 4.94 5.79 0.00
CA LYS A 44 6.13 4.95 -0.11
C LYS A 44 5.97 3.72 0.79
N LYS A 45 6.04 2.52 0.20
CA LYS A 45 6.08 1.24 0.90
C LYS A 45 7.22 1.25 1.94
N GLN A 46 6.84 1.20 3.21
CA GLN A 46 7.76 1.07 4.34
C GLN A 46 7.97 -0.41 4.67
N PRO A 47 9.10 -0.78 5.32
CA PRO A 47 9.25 -2.14 5.84
C PRO A 47 8.20 -2.39 6.93
N PRO A 48 7.64 -3.62 6.99
CA PRO A 48 6.70 -3.97 8.03
C PRO A 48 7.38 -3.95 9.41
N LYS A 49 6.63 -3.53 10.44
CA LYS A 49 7.11 -3.36 11.82
C LYS A 49 6.41 -4.33 12.75
N TRP A 50 7.10 -4.75 13.81
CA TRP A 50 6.51 -5.55 14.88
C TRP A 50 5.75 -4.66 15.85
N TYR A 51 4.50 -5.03 16.14
CA TYR A 51 3.62 -4.35 17.07
C TYR A 51 3.20 -5.31 18.18
N PRO A 52 3.51 -5.02 19.44
CA PRO A 52 3.08 -5.85 20.55
C PRO A 52 1.58 -5.76 20.76
N LEU A 53 0.95 -6.88 21.13
CA LEU A 53 -0.47 -6.93 21.44
C LEU A 53 -0.76 -6.23 22.78
N LEU A 54 -1.62 -5.22 22.75
CA LEU A 54 -2.11 -4.52 23.93
C LEU A 54 -3.26 -5.28 24.58
N SER A 55 -3.38 -5.15 25.91
CA SER A 55 -4.36 -5.90 26.72
C SER A 55 -4.33 -7.40 26.43
N ASN A 56 -3.12 -7.94 26.31
CA ASN A 56 -2.87 -9.33 25.98
C ASN A 56 -3.40 -10.29 27.07
N ARG A 57 -4.29 -11.21 26.69
CA ARG A 57 -4.81 -12.27 27.57
C ARG A 57 -3.77 -13.35 27.89
N TYR A 58 -2.76 -13.54 27.03
CA TYR A 58 -1.69 -14.53 27.22
C TYR A 58 -0.50 -13.92 27.97
N THR A 59 -0.65 -13.66 29.26
CA THR A 59 0.33 -12.92 30.10
C THR A 59 1.73 -13.53 30.15
N LYS A 60 1.87 -14.82 29.85
CA LYS A 60 3.16 -15.52 29.82
C LYS A 60 4.00 -15.20 28.59
N PHE A 61 3.38 -14.69 27.52
CA PHE A 61 4.03 -14.40 26.25
C PHE A 61 3.89 -12.91 25.92
N LYS A 62 4.79 -12.43 25.07
CA LYS A 62 4.68 -11.10 24.44
C LYS A 62 4.37 -11.31 22.95
N PRO A 63 3.11 -11.62 22.58
CA PRO A 63 2.74 -11.80 21.19
C PRO A 63 2.86 -10.46 20.46
N GLU A 64 3.44 -10.51 19.27
CA GLU A 64 3.63 -9.37 18.39
C GLU A 64 3.11 -9.71 16.99
N LEU A 65 2.59 -8.70 16.27
CA LEU A 65 2.17 -8.84 14.88
C LEU A 65 3.05 -7.97 13.99
N GLN A 66 3.53 -8.54 12.91
CA GLN A 66 4.25 -7.80 11.87
C GLN A 66 3.24 -7.15 10.93
N LEU A 67 3.18 -5.81 10.93
CA LEU A 67 2.18 -5.03 10.19
C LEU A 67 2.83 -3.95 9.33
N ASN A 68 2.16 -3.59 8.23
CA ASN A 68 2.51 -2.45 7.37
C ASN A 68 1.26 -1.61 7.10
N LEU A 69 1.43 -0.29 7.06
CA LEU A 69 0.38 0.68 6.77
C LEU A 69 0.87 1.62 5.67
N MET A 70 0.23 1.58 4.51
CA MET A 70 0.56 2.44 3.36
C MET A 70 -0.68 3.13 2.80
N LEU A 71 -0.46 4.21 2.06
CA LEU A 71 -1.49 4.85 1.26
C LEU A 71 -1.37 4.35 -0.18
N GLU A 72 -2.45 3.79 -0.71
CA GLU A 72 -2.56 3.43 -2.11
C GLU A 72 -3.39 4.50 -2.82
N THR A 73 -2.89 5.00 -3.95
CA THR A 73 -3.65 5.87 -4.84
C THR A 73 -4.42 4.99 -5.83
N ASP A 74 -5.70 5.30 -6.06
CA ASP A 74 -6.56 4.69 -7.09
C ASP A 74 -6.14 5.11 -8.52
N THR A 75 -4.84 5.22 -8.77
CA THR A 75 -4.35 5.33 -10.14
C THR A 75 -4.34 3.91 -10.66
N LYS A 76 -5.32 3.56 -11.51
CA LYS A 76 -5.25 2.43 -12.45
C LYS A 76 -3.78 2.25 -12.81
N ALA A 77 -3.22 1.07 -12.52
CA ALA A 77 -1.83 0.73 -12.84
C ALA A 77 -1.47 1.43 -14.15
N SER A 78 -0.58 2.42 -14.09
CA SER A 78 -0.20 3.12 -15.31
C SER A 78 0.40 2.04 -16.17
N ILE A 79 -0.34 1.63 -17.20
CA ILE A 79 0.15 0.79 -18.26
C ILE A 79 1.39 1.54 -18.72
N ASP A 80 2.53 0.93 -18.44
CA ASP A 80 3.86 1.46 -18.70
C ASP A 80 3.80 2.19 -20.04
N GLY A 81 3.96 3.52 -19.98
CA GLY A 81 3.76 4.36 -21.15
C GLY A 81 4.72 3.87 -22.21
N PHE A 82 4.22 3.27 -23.28
CA PHE A 82 5.02 2.80 -24.40
C PHE A 82 5.93 3.95 -24.83
N LYS A 83 7.22 3.85 -24.46
CA LYS A 83 8.25 4.80 -24.83
C LYS A 83 8.54 4.56 -26.30
N ALA A 84 7.78 5.21 -27.18
CA ALA A 84 8.11 5.33 -28.60
C ALA A 84 9.33 6.26 -28.78
N ARG A 85 10.48 5.87 -28.23
CA ARG A 85 11.77 6.56 -28.39
C ARG A 85 12.91 5.64 -28.88
N GLU A 86 12.61 4.40 -29.26
CA GLU A 86 13.55 3.49 -29.93
C GLU A 86 12.98 2.97 -31.26
N ALA A 87 12.45 3.88 -32.09
CA ALA A 87 12.27 3.56 -33.50
C ALA A 87 13.55 3.98 -34.23
N PRO A 88 14.25 3.07 -34.95
CA PRO A 88 15.39 3.47 -35.78
C PRO A 88 14.95 4.54 -36.80
N PRO A 89 15.79 5.53 -37.12
CA PRO A 89 15.46 6.56 -38.09
C PRO A 89 15.08 5.92 -39.42
N ARG A 90 13.89 6.22 -39.93
CA ARG A 90 13.50 5.81 -41.28
C ARG A 90 14.30 6.67 -42.26
N GLU A 91 15.21 6.05 -43.00
CA GLU A 91 15.83 6.70 -44.17
C GLU A 91 14.73 7.05 -45.17
N MET A 92 14.35 8.33 -45.22
CA MET A 92 13.52 8.87 -46.27
C MET A 92 14.40 9.03 -47.51
N ALA A 93 14.41 8.00 -48.37
CA ALA A 93 14.84 8.17 -49.75
C ALA A 93 13.77 9.01 -50.47
N VAL A 94 13.88 10.33 -50.38
CA VAL A 94 13.10 11.24 -51.22
C VAL A 94 13.80 11.31 -52.56
N SER A 95 13.36 10.50 -53.53
CA SER A 95 13.74 10.68 -54.92
C SER A 95 13.03 11.92 -55.48
N PHE A 96 13.62 13.09 -55.27
CA PHE A 96 13.38 14.25 -56.13
C PHE A 96 14.14 14.02 -57.43
N GLN A 97 13.42 13.68 -58.50
CA GLN A 97 13.95 13.73 -59.86
C GLN A 97 13.10 14.67 -60.70
N PHE A 98 13.67 15.83 -61.04
CA PHE A 98 13.53 16.58 -62.30
C PHE A 98 14.73 17.56 -62.37
N PRO A 99 15.24 18.04 -63.53
CA PRO A 99 14.72 17.96 -64.91
C PRO A 99 15.77 17.64 -66.02
N GLY A 100 15.32 17.49 -67.28
CA GLY A 100 16.05 17.95 -68.49
C GLY A 100 16.47 16.92 -69.55
N LEU A 101 15.65 16.77 -70.60
CA LEU A 101 16.02 16.98 -72.01
C LEU A 101 14.77 17.18 -72.87
#